data_AF-A0A538IH20-F1
#
_entry.id   AF-A0A538IH20-F1
#
_cell.length_a   1.000
_cell.length_b   1.000
_cell.length_c   1.000
_cell.angle_alpha   90.00
_cell.angle_beta   90.00
_cell.angle_gamma   90.00
#
_symmetry.space_group_name_H-M   'P 1'
#
loop_
_entity.id
_entity.type
_entity.pdbx_description
1 polymer ?
#
loop_
_entity_poly.entity_id
_entity_poly.type
_entity_poly.pdbx_seq_one_letter_code
_entity_poly.pdbx_strand_id
1 'polypeptide(L)'
;MPVAISALPGVSKGHTRITYGVASYSSFVPKPVDRVGLTKKLDPNGTLKTNVLKPGIAVYGRYGGRGSALLYRDSSGTKLHVRRDASAYEADRGKGALIVHFQDAVGHKAQVVRLENHKKRPTVRGRRSR
;
A
#
# COMPACT_ATOMS: atom_id res chain seq x y z
N MET A 1 2.64 -11.08 3.85
CA MET A 1 1.29 -10.56 3.58
C MET A 1 0.35 -11.18 4.60
N PRO A 2 -0.59 -10.41 5.16
CA PRO A 2 -1.49 -10.88 6.21
C PRO A 2 -2.58 -11.85 5.73
N VAL A 3 -2.70 -12.03 4.42
CA VAL A 3 -3.48 -13.09 3.78
C VAL A 3 -2.51 -13.90 2.92
N ALA A 4 -2.59 -15.23 2.99
CA ALA A 4 -1.83 -16.09 2.11
C ALA A 4 -2.24 -15.80 0.66
N ILE A 5 -1.29 -15.75 -0.27
CA ILE A 5 -1.60 -15.53 -1.70
C ILE A 5 -2.60 -16.59 -2.21
N SER A 6 -2.53 -17.82 -1.68
CA SER A 6 -3.47 -18.90 -1.97
C SER A 6 -4.92 -18.62 -1.56
N ALA A 7 -5.15 -17.70 -0.62
CA ALA A 7 -6.49 -17.29 -0.21
C ALA A 7 -7.08 -16.19 -1.12
N LEU A 8 -6.36 -15.73 -2.15
CA LEU A 8 -6.89 -14.83 -3.17
C LEU A 8 -7.31 -15.62 -4.42
N PRO A 9 -8.63 -15.77 -4.68
CA PRO A 9 -9.11 -16.50 -5.85
C PRO A 9 -8.57 -15.90 -7.14
N GLY A 10 -8.08 -16.76 -8.05
CA GLY A 10 -7.55 -16.33 -9.34
C GLY A 10 -6.12 -15.76 -9.31
N VAL A 11 -5.50 -15.63 -8.13
CA VAL A 11 -4.09 -15.21 -8.02
C VAL A 11 -3.17 -16.43 -8.11
N SER A 12 -2.25 -16.40 -9.06
CA SER A 12 -1.23 -17.45 -9.27
C SER A 12 0.06 -16.84 -9.78
N LYS A 13 1.14 -17.63 -9.91
CA LYS A 13 2.42 -17.16 -10.47
C LYS A 13 2.26 -16.57 -11.89
N GLY A 14 1.31 -17.08 -12.68
CA GLY A 14 0.98 -16.56 -14.02
C GLY A 14 -0.08 -15.45 -14.02
N HIS A 15 -0.84 -15.31 -12.94
CA HIS A 15 -1.93 -14.33 -12.81
C HIS A 15 -1.77 -13.54 -11.51
N THR A 16 -0.87 -12.56 -11.53
CA THR A 16 -0.48 -11.83 -10.31
C THR A 16 -1.18 -10.49 -10.15
N ARG A 17 -1.92 -10.04 -11.16
CA ARG A 17 -2.61 -8.76 -11.17
C ARG A 17 -4.07 -8.92 -10.83
N ILE A 18 -4.53 -8.08 -9.91
CA ILE A 18 -5.94 -7.98 -9.54
C ILE A 18 -6.46 -6.59 -9.86
N THR A 19 -7.76 -6.51 -10.09
CA THR A 19 -8.52 -5.26 -10.09
C THR A 19 -9.15 -5.11 -8.70
N TYR A 20 -9.13 -3.92 -8.14
CA TYR A 20 -9.69 -3.66 -6.82
C TYR A 20 -10.44 -2.33 -6.79
N GLY A 21 -11.12 -2.07 -5.68
CA GLY A 21 -11.71 -0.79 -5.37
C GLY A 21 -11.76 -0.57 -3.87
N VAL A 22 -12.01 0.67 -3.46
CA VAL A 22 -12.09 1.07 -2.05
C VAL A 22 -13.45 1.70 -1.82
N ALA A 23 -14.16 1.24 -0.80
CA ALA A 23 -15.40 1.83 -0.32
C ALA A 23 -15.22 2.26 1.14
N SER A 24 -15.61 3.49 1.45
CA SER A 24 -15.60 4.03 2.80
C SER A 24 -17.02 4.02 3.35
N TYR A 25 -17.17 3.62 4.61
CA TYR A 25 -18.46 3.55 5.31
C TYR A 25 -18.43 4.47 6.53
N SER A 26 -19.59 4.95 6.94
CA SER A 26 -19.78 5.59 8.24
C SER A 26 -20.79 4.81 9.07
N SER A 27 -20.76 4.98 10.39
CA SER A 27 -21.75 4.39 11.29
C SER A 27 -23.16 4.95 11.13
N PHE A 28 -23.33 6.04 10.38
CA PHE A 28 -24.59 6.78 10.27
C PHE A 28 -25.38 6.48 9.01
N VAL A 29 -24.77 5.86 8.00
CA VAL A 29 -25.45 5.48 6.76
C VAL A 29 -25.10 4.05 6.33
N PRO A 30 -26.09 3.26 5.85
CA PRO A 30 -25.86 1.87 5.46
C PRO A 30 -25.18 1.71 4.09
N LYS A 31 -25.00 2.81 3.35
CA LYS A 31 -24.36 2.83 2.03
C LYS A 31 -22.96 3.46 2.14
N PRO A 32 -22.01 3.10 1.25
CA PRO A 32 -20.70 3.76 1.22
C PRO A 32 -20.86 5.27 1.08
N VAL A 33 -20.15 6.01 1.93
CA VAL A 33 -20.04 7.48 1.84
C VAL A 33 -19.12 7.91 0.71
N ASP A 34 -18.14 7.07 0.37
CA ASP A 34 -17.24 7.29 -0.75
C ASP A 34 -16.85 5.95 -1.41
N ARG A 35 -16.49 6.01 -2.69
CA ARG A 35 -16.04 4.87 -3.48
C ARG A 35 -15.05 5.29 -4.57
N VAL A 36 -13.97 4.54 -4.69
CA VAL A 36 -12.97 4.71 -5.76
C VAL A 36 -12.70 3.36 -6.39
N GLY A 37 -12.68 3.30 -7.72
CA GLY A 37 -12.44 2.06 -8.45
C GLY A 37 -13.61 1.07 -8.44
N LEU A 38 -14.81 1.51 -8.06
CA LEU A 38 -16.01 0.67 -7.96
C LEU A 38 -17.15 1.17 -8.86
N THR A 39 -18.00 0.26 -9.31
CA THR A 39 -19.26 0.58 -9.99
C THR A 39 -20.34 1.02 -8.97
N LYS A 40 -21.53 1.39 -9.46
CA LYS A 40 -22.69 1.65 -8.58
C LYS A 40 -23.08 0.44 -7.72
N LYS A 41 -22.76 -0.78 -8.18
CA LYS A 41 -23.05 -2.06 -7.52
C LYS A 41 -21.93 -2.55 -6.60
N LEU A 42 -20.85 -1.76 -6.44
CA LEU A 42 -19.65 -2.10 -5.65
C LEU A 42 -18.77 -3.19 -6.26
N ASP A 43 -18.90 -3.44 -7.55
CA ASP A 43 -17.95 -4.28 -8.30
C ASP A 43 -16.72 -3.45 -8.70
N PRO A 44 -15.50 -4.02 -8.73
CA PRO A 44 -14.32 -3.34 -9.27
C PRO A 44 -14.51 -2.95 -10.74
N ASN A 45 -14.29 -1.67 -11.07
CA ASN A 45 -14.57 -1.12 -12.40
C ASN A 45 -13.37 -1.14 -13.37
N GLY A 46 -12.24 -1.74 -12.98
CA GLY A 46 -11.04 -1.81 -13.82
C GLY A 46 -10.07 -0.64 -13.70
N THR A 47 -10.43 0.44 -13.00
CA THR A 47 -9.58 1.65 -12.95
C THR A 47 -8.42 1.53 -11.97
N LEU A 48 -8.54 0.71 -10.92
CA LEU A 48 -7.46 0.42 -9.98
C LEU A 48 -6.98 -1.02 -10.16
N LYS A 49 -5.67 -1.19 -10.35
CA LYS A 49 -5.02 -2.47 -10.56
C LYS A 49 -3.74 -2.53 -9.74
N THR A 50 -3.38 -3.72 -9.27
CA THR A 50 -2.13 -3.93 -8.52
C THR A 50 -1.56 -5.31 -8.80
N ASN A 51 -0.23 -5.42 -8.84
CA ASN A 51 0.47 -6.70 -8.84
C ASN A 51 0.74 -7.15 -7.40
N VAL A 52 -0.04 -8.11 -6.90
CA VAL A 52 0.06 -8.54 -5.48
C VAL A 52 1.35 -9.29 -5.16
N LEU A 53 2.01 -9.88 -6.16
CA LEU A 53 3.32 -10.52 -5.98
C LEU A 53 4.49 -9.54 -6.10
N LYS A 54 4.27 -8.38 -6.72
CA LYS A 54 5.28 -7.33 -6.90
C LYS A 54 4.68 -5.96 -6.60
N PRO A 55 4.28 -5.69 -5.34
CA PRO A 55 3.68 -4.41 -5.00
C PRO A 55 4.73 -3.29 -5.02
N GLY A 56 4.31 -2.10 -5.44
CA GLY A 56 5.14 -0.88 -5.42
C GLY A 56 5.51 -0.42 -3.99
N ILE A 57 4.66 -0.72 -3.02
CA ILE A 57 4.94 -0.52 -1.59
C ILE A 57 4.56 -1.80 -0.87
N ALA A 58 5.47 -2.31 -0.04
CA ALA A 58 5.16 -3.38 0.90
C ALA A 58 5.62 -2.96 2.30
N VAL A 59 4.73 -3.13 3.27
CA VAL A 59 5.03 -2.90 4.69
C VAL A 59 5.14 -4.26 5.37
N TYR A 60 6.23 -4.44 6.11
CA TYR A 60 6.51 -5.63 6.88
C TYR A 60 6.66 -5.24 8.34
N GLY A 61 5.97 -5.97 9.21
CA GLY A 61 6.13 -5.89 10.66
C GLY A 61 6.40 -7.28 11.21
N ARG A 62 6.81 -7.33 12.48
CA ARG A 62 6.94 -8.61 13.19
C ARG A 62 5.56 -9.09 13.64
N TYR A 63 5.09 -10.22 13.10
CA TYR A 63 3.86 -10.87 13.56
C TYR A 63 4.21 -12.01 14.52
N GLY A 64 3.85 -11.84 15.80
CA GLY A 64 4.15 -12.80 16.88
C GLY A 64 3.05 -13.85 17.12
N GLY A 65 2.09 -14.00 16.20
CA GLY A 65 0.99 -14.97 16.33
C GLY A 65 -0.17 -14.53 17.23
N ARG A 66 -0.07 -13.39 17.92
CA ARG A 66 -1.16 -12.76 18.70
C ARG A 66 -1.50 -11.39 18.11
N GLY A 67 -2.78 -11.09 17.94
CA GLY A 67 -3.27 -9.85 17.37
C GLY A 67 -3.59 -9.94 15.87
N SER A 68 -3.92 -8.82 15.25
CA SER A 68 -4.25 -8.76 13.83
C SER A 68 -2.99 -8.72 12.97
N ALA A 69 -2.91 -9.54 11.92
CA ALA A 69 -1.84 -9.43 10.92
C ALA A 69 -1.99 -8.17 10.04
N LEU A 70 -3.19 -7.59 9.98
CA LEU A 70 -3.53 -6.39 9.22
C LEU A 70 -3.30 -5.09 10.00
N LEU A 71 -3.44 -5.15 11.33
CA LEU A 71 -3.27 -3.99 12.21
C LEU A 71 -1.99 -4.15 12.99
N TYR A 72 -1.04 -3.25 12.75
CA TYR A 72 0.18 -3.19 13.53
C TYR A 72 -0.03 -2.27 14.73
N ARG A 73 0.27 -2.75 15.94
CA ARG A 73 0.20 -1.90 17.13
C ARG A 73 1.33 -0.88 17.05
N ASP A 74 0.94 0.40 17.02
CA ASP A 74 1.87 1.50 17.18
C ASP A 74 2.23 1.61 18.67
N SER A 75 3.52 1.47 19.00
CA SER A 75 4.04 1.53 20.36
C SER A 75 5.52 1.89 20.34
N SER A 76 6.05 2.36 21.47
CA SER A 76 7.48 2.65 21.56
C SER A 76 8.32 1.40 21.28
N GLY A 77 9.35 1.54 20.43
CA GLY A 77 10.23 0.45 20.02
C GLY A 77 9.71 -0.47 18.91
N THR A 78 8.47 -0.28 18.44
CA THR A 78 7.96 -1.03 17.29
C THR A 78 8.54 -0.50 15.98
N LYS A 79 9.04 -1.40 15.12
CA LYS A 79 9.67 -1.06 13.83
C LYS A 79 8.84 -1.63 12.69
N LEU A 80 8.49 -0.77 11.74
CA LEU A 80 7.93 -1.16 10.45
C LEU A 80 9.01 -1.04 9.38
N HIS A 81 9.16 -2.09 8.59
CA HIS A 81 10.02 -2.08 7.42
C HIS A 81 9.17 -1.79 6.19
N VAL A 82 9.49 -0.70 5.48
CA VAL A 82 8.81 -0.32 4.23
C VAL A 82 9.75 -0.60 3.07
N ARG A 83 9.38 -1.55 2.20
CA ARG A 83 10.03 -1.77 0.91
C ARG A 83 9.33 -0.94 -0.15
N ARG A 84 10.11 -0.23 -0.96
CA ARG A 84 9.65 0.58 -2.09
C ARG A 84 10.20 -0.02 -3.38
N ASP A 85 9.34 -0.14 -4.39
CA ASP A 85 9.69 -0.53 -5.75
C ASP A 85 9.09 0.52 -6.69
N ALA A 86 9.92 1.49 -7.10
CA ALA A 86 9.47 2.61 -7.91
C ALA A 86 8.92 2.16 -9.27
N SER A 87 9.52 1.14 -9.89
CA SER A 87 9.06 0.62 -11.18
C SER A 87 7.66 0.00 -11.06
N ALA A 88 7.42 -0.80 -10.02
CA ALA A 88 6.10 -1.36 -9.77
C ALA A 88 5.08 -0.27 -9.36
N TYR A 89 5.51 0.72 -8.57
CA TYR A 89 4.67 1.83 -8.14
C TYR A 89 4.16 2.67 -9.32
N GLU A 90 5.03 3.03 -10.25
CA GLU A 90 4.66 3.73 -11.48
C GLU A 90 3.79 2.86 -12.40
N ALA A 91 4.14 1.58 -12.56
CA ALA A 91 3.40 0.64 -13.40
C ALA A 91 1.95 0.43 -12.93
N ASP A 92 1.73 0.42 -11.62
CA ASP A 92 0.41 0.28 -11.01
C ASP A 92 -0.25 1.65 -10.70
N ARG A 93 0.38 2.76 -11.13
CA ARG A 93 -0.10 4.15 -10.96
C ARG A 93 -0.44 4.50 -9.52
N GLY A 94 0.44 4.10 -8.59
CA GLY A 94 0.28 4.31 -7.16
C GLY A 94 0.00 5.77 -6.82
N LYS A 95 -0.94 6.00 -5.89
CA LYS A 95 -1.39 7.35 -5.48
C LYS A 95 -0.77 7.84 -4.17
N GLY A 96 -0.13 6.94 -3.43
CA GLY A 96 0.59 7.22 -2.18
C GLY A 96 0.51 6.01 -1.26
N ALA A 97 1.21 6.07 -0.12
CA ALA A 97 0.89 5.25 1.04
C ALA A 97 0.06 6.08 2.01
N LEU A 98 -1.10 5.53 2.40
CA LEU A 98 -1.88 6.04 3.52
C LEU A 98 -1.49 5.24 4.76
N ILE A 99 -0.96 5.93 5.77
CA ILE A 99 -0.69 5.37 7.09
C ILE A 99 -1.67 6.03 8.07
N VAL A 100 -2.43 5.20 8.80
CA VAL A 100 -3.41 5.65 9.78
C VAL A 100 -2.95 5.24 11.17
N HIS A 101 -2.78 6.22 12.04
CA HIS A 101 -2.43 6.05 13.45
C HIS A 101 -3.73 6.05 14.28
N PHE A 102 -4.12 4.88 14.77
CA PHE A 102 -5.41 4.69 15.47
C PHE A 102 -5.41 5.17 16.93
N GLN A 103 -4.29 5.64 17.49
CA GLN A 103 -4.18 6.00 18.91
C GLN A 103 -3.75 7.45 19.20
N ASP A 104 -3.47 8.26 18.19
CA ASP A 104 -3.08 9.64 18.45
C ASP A 104 -4.29 10.56 18.73
N ALA A 105 -4.12 11.44 19.72
CA ALA A 105 -5.10 12.47 20.07
C ALA A 105 -5.56 13.23 18.81
N VAL A 106 -6.83 13.62 18.78
CA VAL A 106 -7.56 14.13 17.61
C VAL A 106 -6.79 15.27 16.94
N GLY A 107 -6.01 14.97 15.89
CA GLY A 107 -5.25 15.96 15.14
C GLY A 107 -4.13 15.41 14.25
N HIS A 108 -3.50 14.29 14.59
CA HIS A 108 -2.35 13.73 13.84
C HIS A 108 -2.56 12.28 13.37
N LYS A 109 -3.80 11.92 13.01
CA LYS A 109 -4.22 10.52 12.81
C LYS A 109 -3.84 9.88 11.47
N ALA A 110 -3.39 10.66 10.50
CA ALA A 110 -3.04 10.14 9.19
C ALA A 110 -1.88 10.93 8.59
N GLN A 111 -0.88 10.21 8.08
CA GLN A 111 0.22 10.80 7.33
C GLN A 111 0.18 10.26 5.91
N VAL A 112 0.12 11.18 4.94
CA VAL A 112 0.38 10.87 3.54
C VAL A 112 1.88 11.01 3.31
N VAL A 113 2.57 9.88 3.15
CA VAL A 113 3.99 9.88 2.81
C VAL A 113 4.09 9.93 1.29
N ARG A 114 4.45 11.11 0.76
CA ARG A 114 4.86 11.24 -0.64
C ARG A 114 6.14 10.43 -0.83
N LEU A 115 6.12 9.49 -1.77
CA LEU A 115 7.30 8.74 -2.12
C LEU A 115 8.07 9.51 -3.18
N GLU A 116 9.11 10.22 -2.78
CA GLU A 116 10.01 10.86 -3.75
C GLU A 116 10.84 9.79 -4.47
N ASN A 117 10.82 9.85 -5.79
CA ASN A 117 11.70 9.05 -6.65
C ASN A 117 13.12 9.58 -6.50
N HIS A 118 13.91 9.02 -5.57
CA HIS A 118 15.35 9.19 -5.61
C HIS A 118 15.90 8.52 -6.87
N LYS A 119 15.88 9.23 -8.00
CA LYS A 119 16.81 8.96 -9.10
C LYS A 119 18.20 9.07 -8.50
N LYS A 120 18.92 7.95 -8.40
CA LYS A 120 20.36 7.97 -8.10
C LYS A 120 21.00 8.95 -9.09
N ARG A 121 21.52 10.08 -8.59
CA ARG A 121 22.34 10.99 -9.38
C ARG A 121 23.51 10.16 -9.95
N PRO A 122 23.78 10.20 -11.27
CA PRO A 122 24.97 9.56 -11.80
C PRO A 122 26.19 10.19 -11.13
N THR A 123 27.03 9.36 -10.54
CA THR A 123 28.32 9.76 -9.99
C THR A 123 29.15 10.31 -11.15
N VAL A 124 29.34 11.62 -11.21
CA VAL A 124 30.29 12.22 -12.16
C VAL A 124 31.67 11.76 -11.75
N ARG A 125 32.19 10.75 -12.46
CA ARG A 125 33.58 10.28 -12.29
C ARG A 125 34.47 11.41 -12.81
N GLY A 126 35.11 12.13 -11.88
CA GLY A 126 36.04 13.22 -12.19
C GLY A 126 37.10 12.74 -13.16
N ARG A 127 37.13 13.35 -14.35
CA ARG A 127 38.12 13.12 -15.39
C ARG A 127 39.39 13.87 -14.99
N ARG A 128 40.43 13.14 -14.57
CA ARG A 128 41.79 13.66 -14.49
C ARG A 128 42.33 13.87 -15.92
N SER A 129 42.79 15.07 -16.23
CA SER A 129 43.77 15.39 -17.28
C SER A 129 44.68 16.46 -16.69
N ARG A 130 45.90 16.09 -16.31
CA ARG A 130 47.14 16.22 -17.11
C ARG A 130 47.49 17.68 -17.35
#